data_AF-A0A1H0SVL0-F1
#
_entry.id   AF-A0A1H0SVL0-F1
#
_cell.length_a   1.000
_cell.length_b   1.000
_cell.length_c   1.000
_cell.angle_alpha   90.00
_cell.angle_beta   90.00
_cell.angle_gamma   90.00
#
_symmetry.space_group_name_H-M   'P 1'
#
loop_
_entity.id
_entity.type
_entity.pdbx_description
1 polymer ?
#
loop_
_entity_poly.entity_id
_entity_poly.type
_entity_poly.pdbx_seq_one_letter_code
_entity_poly.pdbx_strand_id
1 'polypeptide(L)' 'MRAQPVWKQSEADHRAEIERLYFRLAAVNERIAELDRIHPESEALESLKASALTLTRQIDDIRCSIADEQLTGLLAR' A
#
# COMPACT_ATOMS: atom_id res chain seq x y z
N MET A 1 -3.94 15.04 -30.53
CA MET A 1 -3.83 14.20 -29.32
C MET A 1 -3.52 15.13 -28.14
N ARG A 2 -4.38 15.24 -27.12
CA ARG A 2 -4.05 16.00 -25.90
C ARG A 2 -3.12 15.13 -25.06
N ALA A 3 -1.86 15.54 -24.92
CA ALA A 3 -0.95 14.93 -23.96
C ALA A 3 -1.51 15.19 -22.56
N GLN A 4 -1.75 14.14 -21.79
CA GLN A 4 -2.15 14.31 -20.39
C GLN A 4 -0.96 14.87 -19.60
N PRO A 5 -1.21 15.68 -18.57
CA PRO A 5 -0.13 16.16 -17.72
C PRO A 5 0.54 14.99 -17.02
N VAL A 6 1.88 14.94 -17.02
CA VAL A 6 2.69 13.86 -16.43
C VAL A 6 2.32 13.56 -14.97
N TRP A 7 1.89 14.57 -14.21
CA TRP A 7 1.41 14.43 -12.82
C TRP A 7 0.09 13.66 -12.69
N LYS A 8 -0.80 13.72 -13.68
CA LYS A 8 -2.03 12.89 -13.68
C LYS A 8 -1.75 11.42 -13.96
N GLN A 9 -0.68 11.12 -14.69
CA GLN A 9 -0.21 9.75 -14.92
C GLN A 9 0.40 9.17 -13.63
N SER A 10 1.25 9.96 -12.96
CA SER A 10 1.80 9.61 -11.64
C SER A 10 0.69 9.28 -10.61
N GLU A 11 -0.37 10.08 -10.56
CA GLU A 11 -1.48 9.84 -9.62
C GLU A 11 -2.26 8.54 -9.92
N ALA A 12 -2.48 8.23 -11.21
CA ALA A 12 -3.15 7.00 -11.61
C ALA A 12 -2.29 5.77 -11.31
N ASP A 13 -0.98 5.86 -11.55
CA ASP A 13 -0.02 4.79 -11.28
C ASP A 13 0.09 4.52 -9.78
N HIS A 14 0.17 5.57 -8.95
CA HIS A 14 0.17 5.43 -7.48
C HIS A 14 -1.13 4.82 -6.96
N ARG A 15 -2.28 5.17 -7.54
CA ARG A 15 -3.58 4.56 -7.16
C ARG A 15 -3.60 3.08 -7.48
N ALA A 16 -3.19 2.69 -8.68
CA ALA A 16 -3.14 1.28 -9.09
C ALA A 16 -2.17 0.48 -8.21
N GLU A 17 -1.04 1.07 -7.84
CA GLU A 17 -0.07 0.45 -6.92
C GLU A 17 -0.67 0.25 -5.52
N ILE A 18 -1.34 1.27 -4.97
CA ILE A 18 -2.04 1.16 -3.68
C ILE A 18 -3.11 0.06 -3.73
N GLU A 19 -3.91 -0.02 -4.79
CA GLU A 19 -4.93 -1.05 -4.97
C GLU A 19 -4.31 -2.46 -5.01
N ARG A 20 -3.19 -2.62 -5.72
CA ARG A 20 -2.44 -3.88 -5.75
C ARG A 20 -1.92 -4.28 -4.37
N LEU A 21 -1.35 -3.34 -3.62
CA LEU A 21 -0.87 -3.58 -2.26
C LEU A 21 -2.02 -3.94 -1.32
N TYR A 22 -3.17 -3.28 -1.44
CA TYR A 22 -4.36 -3.62 -0.67
C TYR A 22 -4.86 -5.04 -0.95
N PHE A 23 -4.91 -5.45 -2.22
CA PHE A 23 -5.28 -6.81 -2.57
C PHE A 23 -4.32 -7.85 -1.95
N ARG A 24 -3.02 -7.57 -2.00
CA ARG A 24 -2.00 -8.43 -1.37
C ARG A 24 -2.12 -8.47 0.15
N LEU A 25 -2.38 -7.33 0.78
CA LEU A 25 -2.59 -7.23 2.23
C LEU A 25 -3.84 -8.02 2.67
N ALA A 26 -4.93 -7.94 1.91
CA ALA A 26 -6.13 -8.73 2.17
C ALA A 26 -5.84 -10.24 2.16
N ALA A 27 -5.14 -10.74 1.15
CA ALA A 27 -4.74 -12.14 1.06
C ALA A 27 -3.83 -12.58 2.23
N VAL A 28 -2.89 -11.73 2.66
CA VAL A 28 -2.05 -12.00 3.83
C VAL A 28 -2.88 -12.05 5.11
N ASN A 29 -3.81 -11.10 5.29
CA ASN A 29 -4.67 -11.06 6.47
C ASN A 29 -5.62 -12.26 6.54
N GLU A 30 -6.16 -12.71 5.42
CA GLU A 30 -6.95 -13.95 5.35
C GLU A 30 -6.12 -15.15 5.80
N ARG A 31 -4.85 -15.24 5.35
CA ARG A 31 -3.96 -16.33 5.75
C ARG A 31 -3.58 -16.27 7.23
N ILE A 32 -3.38 -15.08 7.78
CA ILE A 32 -3.18 -14.86 9.23
C ILE A 32 -4.40 -15.36 9.99
N ALA A 33 -5.60 -14.95 9.61
CA ALA A 33 -6.84 -15.33 10.30
C ALA A 33 -7.06 -16.86 10.31
N GLU A 34 -6.71 -17.53 9.21
CA GLU A 34 -6.77 -18.99 9.14
C GLU A 34 -5.74 -19.66 10.04
N LEU A 35 -4.49 -19.21 10.01
CA LEU A 35 -3.42 -19.81 10.82
C LEU A 35 -3.56 -19.54 12.31
N ASP A 36 -4.02 -18.34 12.70
CA ASP A 36 -4.22 -17.96 14.10
C ASP A 36 -5.24 -18.88 14.81
N ARG A 37 -6.25 -19.36 14.08
CA ARG A 37 -7.24 -20.32 14.61
C ARG A 37 -6.69 -21.71 14.85
N ILE A 38 -5.70 -22.13 14.05
CA ILE A 38 -5.20 -23.51 14.05
C ILE A 38 -3.92 -23.61 14.89
N HIS A 39 -3.01 -22.66 14.74
CA HIS A 39 -1.67 -22.66 15.34
C HIS A 39 -1.21 -21.22 15.70
N PRO A 40 -1.74 -20.64 16.79
CA PRO A 40 -1.49 -19.24 17.16
C PRO A 40 -0.02 -18.92 17.52
N GLU A 41 0.80 -19.92 17.85
CA GLU A 41 2.22 -19.74 18.21
C GLU A 41 3.19 -20.10 17.07
N SER A 42 2.69 -20.22 15.84
CA SER A 42 3.52 -20.60 14.69
C SER A 42 4.45 -19.45 14.26
N GLU A 43 5.73 -19.74 14.02
CA GLU A 43 6.69 -18.81 13.41
C GLU A 43 6.22 -18.30 12.03
N ALA A 44 5.45 -19.12 11.30
CA ALA A 44 4.83 -18.72 10.05
C ALA A 44 3.80 -17.61 10.23
N LEU A 45 3.08 -17.59 11.35
CA LEU A 45 2.12 -16.54 11.69
C LEU A 45 2.84 -15.21 11.95
N GLU A 46 3.93 -15.23 12.71
CA GLU A 46 4.73 -14.02 12.98
C GLU A 46 5.37 -13.46 11.70
N SER A 47 5.84 -14.35 10.81
CA SER A 47 6.35 -13.94 9.49
C SER A 47 5.27 -13.27 8.62
N LEU A 48 4.02 -13.76 8.68
CA LEU A 48 2.89 -13.16 7.97
C LEU A 48 2.49 -11.81 8.58
N LYS A 49 2.46 -11.69 9.90
CA LYS A 49 2.21 -10.40 10.59
C LYS A 49 3.24 -9.35 10.21
N ALA A 50 4.53 -9.72 10.19
CA ALA A 50 5.60 -8.83 9.72
C ALA A 50 5.42 -8.42 8.25
N SER A 51 4.96 -9.35 7.40
CA SER A 51 4.64 -9.06 6.00
C SER A 51 3.46 -8.09 5.87
N ALA A 52 2.41 -8.26 6.67
CA ALA A 52 1.26 -7.35 6.69
C ALA A 52 1.69 -5.93 7.10
N LEU A 53 2.50 -5.80 8.15
CA LEU A 53 3.06 -4.51 8.59
C LEU A 53 3.89 -3.84 7.48
N THR A 54 4.69 -4.62 6.76
CA THR A 54 5.49 -4.10 5.64
C THR A 54 4.61 -3.58 4.51
N LEU A 55 3.54 -4.31 4.15
CA LEU A 55 2.60 -3.89 3.11
C LEU A 55 1.84 -2.62 3.53
N THR A 56 1.39 -2.53 4.78
CA THR A 56 0.76 -1.31 5.32
C THR A 56 1.70 -0.11 5.21
N ARG A 57 2.97 -0.28 5.61
CA ARG A 57 3.97 0.78 5.49
C ARG A 57 4.18 1.24 4.06
N GLN A 58 4.24 0.31 3.09
CA GLN A 58 4.37 0.67 1.67
C GLN A 58 3.17 1.48 1.16
N ILE A 59 1.95 1.14 1.60
CA ILE A 59 0.75 1.91 1.26
C ILE A 59 0.85 3.33 1.83
N ASP A 60 1.26 3.45 3.09
CA ASP A 60 1.40 4.75 3.76
C ASP A 60 2.50 5.61 3.13
N ASP A 61 3.64 5.02 2.76
CA ASP A 61 4.74 5.71 2.09
C ASP A 61 4.27 6.32 0.74
N ILE A 62 3.50 5.57 -0.07
CA ILE A 62 2.95 6.09 -1.33
C ILE A 62 1.97 7.23 -1.07
N ARG A 63 1.10 7.10 -0.06
CA ARG A 63 0.15 8.16 0.32
C ARG A 63 0.84 9.44 0.78
N CYS A 64 1.89 9.31 1.58
CA CYS A 64 2.73 10.43 1.99
C CYS A 64 3.37 11.10 0.78
N SER A 65 3.94 10.32 -0.16
CA SER A 65 4.49 10.87 -1.42
C SER A 65 3.46 11.67 -2.21
N ILE A 66 2.23 11.17 -2.35
CA ILE A 66 1.14 11.89 -3.02
C ILE A 66 0.83 13.20 -2.27
N ALA A 67 0.73 13.16 -0.94
CA ALA A 67 0.42 14.33 -0.13
C ALA A 67 1.53 15.40 -0.23
N ASP A 68 2.79 14.97 -0.24
CA ASP A 68 3.96 15.85 -0.38
C ASP A 68 4.00 16.52 -1.76
N GLU A 69 3.69 15.76 -2.83
CA GLU A 69 3.55 16.31 -4.19
C GLU A 69 2.43 17.37 -4.26
N GLN A 70 1.27 17.08 -3.67
CA GLN A 70 0.14 18.02 -3.62
C GLN A 70 0.49 19.28 -2.83
N LEU A 71 1.11 19.14 -1.66
CA LEU A 71 1.55 20.26 -0.83
C LEU A 71 2.57 21.12 -1.58
N THR A 72 3.56 20.50 -2.21
CA THR A 72 4.55 21.22 -3.03
C THR A 72 3.88 22.01 -4.15
N GLY A 73 2.88 21.43 -4.82
CA GLY A 73 2.10 22.09 -5.86
C GLY A 73 1.24 23.26 -5.36
N LEU A 74 0.85 23.27 -4.08
CA LEU A 74 0.15 24.39 -3.44
C LEU A 74 1.11 25.50 -3.02
N LEU A 75 2.29 25.15 -2.50
CA LEU A 75 3.29 26.11 -2.03
C LEU A 75 4.04 26.81 -3.16
N ALA A 76 4.09 26.21 -4.35
CA ALA A 76 4.72 26.81 -5.53
C ALA A 76 3.83 27.86 -6.25
N ARG A 77 2.68 28.22 -5.69
CA ARG A 77 1.70 29.17 -6.27
C ARG A 77 1.68 30.51 -5.55
#